data_AF-A0A9X5I7Y0-F1
#
_entry.id   AF-A0A9X5I7Y0-F1
#
_cell.length_a   1.000
_cell.length_b   1.000
_cell.length_c   1.000
_cell.angle_alpha   90.00
_cell.angle_beta   90.00
_cell.angle_gamma   90.00
#
_symmetry.space_group_name_H-M   'P 1'
#
loop_
_entity.id
_entity.type
_entity.pdbx_description
1 polymer ?
#
loop_
_entity_poly.entity_id
_entity_poly.type
_entity_poly.pdbx_seq_one_letter_code
_entity_poly.pdbx_strand_id
1 'polypeptide(L)'
;MKTTSLAALLAWSAAACLPAHALDRQVEVFDAHASAGLPREFSLPDPAGGTRQVVLIGKLRADIEVDDVPASVYLARIDGQPGTIARVGDELDIALDDDDTPGHATDGPLDRVIDDDYLPPLSQEKTFGLARSAPDAAPEPEPESDALDIWIFLHDTSGENDRAKFVNWYLTWWAKDMEDAVNPGVPVRLSVHDKVPGVTDIDYHTGTDVERIQDFRVRGAAYARSRGARITPLTKFVLFVNEPARNWDFGTLGASVEPYGAAIASTRGHRHIFAHEVGHLLGARHEDAEFRFLCLTNMKDNIWGLGSCKYYSKANDDNIRRYVRARARS
;
A
#
# COMPACT_ATOMS: atom_id res chain seq x y z
N MET A 1 -41.81 16.36 51.14
CA MET A 1 -40.33 16.47 51.13
C MET A 1 -39.79 15.06 50.89
N LYS A 2 -38.96 14.70 49.91
CA LYS A 2 -38.25 15.36 48.80
C LYS A 2 -37.92 14.19 47.83
N THR A 3 -38.45 14.21 46.60
CA THR A 3 -37.72 14.31 45.31
C THR A 3 -36.86 13.12 44.88
N THR A 4 -37.35 12.38 43.88
CA THR A 4 -36.73 12.05 42.58
C THR A 4 -35.21 11.93 42.45
N SER A 5 -34.75 10.78 41.93
CA SER A 5 -33.53 10.57 41.11
C SER A 5 -33.48 9.08 40.71
N LEU A 6 -33.06 8.62 39.55
CA LEU A 6 -32.66 9.22 38.27
C LEU A 6 -32.67 8.00 37.31
N ALA A 7 -33.53 7.98 36.29
CA ALA A 7 -33.49 6.95 35.25
C ALA A 7 -32.50 7.43 34.18
N ALA A 8 -31.28 6.89 34.20
CA ALA A 8 -30.26 7.19 33.20
C ALA A 8 -30.37 6.23 32.02
N LEU A 9 -30.54 6.84 30.85
CA LEU A 9 -30.65 6.27 29.52
C LEU A 9 -29.52 5.29 29.18
N LEU A 10 -29.88 4.05 28.84
CA LEU A 10 -29.09 3.17 27.98
C LEU A 10 -29.33 3.62 26.53
N ALA A 11 -28.50 4.52 26.02
CA ALA A 11 -28.38 4.73 24.59
C ALA A 11 -27.69 3.50 24.00
N TRP A 12 -28.49 2.62 23.39
CA TRP A 12 -27.97 1.51 22.60
C TRP A 12 -27.30 2.07 21.35
N SER A 13 -25.99 1.88 21.26
CA SER A 13 -25.23 2.03 20.02
C SER A 13 -25.75 0.97 19.04
N ALA A 14 -26.65 1.34 18.15
CA ALA A 14 -26.97 0.55 16.97
C ALA A 14 -25.77 0.65 16.03
N ALA A 15 -24.79 -0.23 16.19
CA ALA A 15 -23.91 -0.57 15.09
C ALA A 15 -24.82 -1.10 13.98
N ALA A 16 -24.96 -0.34 12.90
CA ALA A 16 -25.73 -0.76 11.73
C ALA A 16 -25.00 -1.93 11.08
N CYS A 17 -25.32 -3.15 11.50
CA CYS A 17 -24.96 -4.34 10.75
C CYS A 17 -25.67 -4.25 9.40
N LEU A 18 -24.91 -4.02 8.33
CA LEU A 18 -25.42 -4.17 6.97
C LEU A 18 -25.98 -5.60 6.83
N PRO A 19 -27.14 -5.79 6.19
CA PRO A 19 -27.69 -7.12 6.01
C PRO A 19 -26.76 -7.92 5.08
N ALA A 20 -26.23 -9.05 5.55
CA ALA A 20 -25.32 -9.91 4.79
C ALA A 20 -25.80 -10.18 3.34
N HIS A 21 -27.10 -10.35 3.16
CA HIS A 21 -27.74 -10.53 1.85
C HIS A 21 -27.50 -9.41 0.83
N ALA A 22 -27.29 -8.16 1.27
CA ALA A 22 -27.03 -7.05 0.37
C ALA A 22 -25.59 -7.09 -0.16
N LEU A 23 -24.62 -7.47 0.68
CA LEU A 23 -23.22 -7.66 0.29
C LEU A 23 -23.09 -8.86 -0.66
N ASP A 24 -23.69 -9.99 -0.31
CA ASP A 24 -23.71 -11.20 -1.15
C ASP A 24 -24.22 -10.88 -2.56
N ARG A 25 -25.33 -10.13 -2.63
CA ARG A 25 -25.93 -9.74 -3.91
C ARG A 25 -25.07 -8.75 -4.70
N GLN A 26 -24.38 -7.83 -4.02
CA GLN A 26 -23.47 -6.89 -4.68
C GLN A 26 -22.32 -7.64 -5.36
N VAL A 27 -21.70 -8.58 -4.65
CA VAL A 27 -20.60 -9.41 -5.15
C VAL A 27 -21.06 -10.29 -6.30
N GLU A 28 -22.21 -10.97 -6.17
CA GLU A 28 -22.77 -11.82 -7.23
C GLU A 28 -23.00 -11.04 -8.53
N VAL A 29 -23.63 -9.86 -8.43
CA VAL A 29 -23.86 -8.99 -9.59
C VAL A 29 -22.54 -8.52 -10.19
N PHE A 30 -21.57 -8.14 -9.37
CA PHE A 30 -20.26 -7.72 -9.86
C PHE A 30 -19.55 -8.85 -10.62
N ASP A 31 -19.44 -10.04 -10.03
CA ASP A 31 -18.69 -11.17 -10.60
C ASP A 31 -19.33 -11.66 -11.92
N ALA A 32 -20.66 -11.65 -12.02
CA ALA A 32 -21.39 -11.97 -13.24
C ALA A 32 -21.08 -11.00 -14.40
N HIS A 33 -20.84 -9.72 -14.09
CA HIS A 33 -20.52 -8.72 -15.10
C HIS A 33 -19.02 -8.64 -15.42
N ALA A 34 -18.15 -8.78 -14.42
CA ALA A 34 -16.69 -8.77 -14.62
C ALA A 34 -16.21 -9.95 -15.49
N SER A 35 -16.84 -11.13 -15.35
CA SER A 35 -16.52 -12.32 -16.14
C SER A 35 -17.06 -12.29 -17.58
N ALA A 36 -17.98 -11.38 -17.91
CA ALA A 36 -18.59 -11.27 -19.23
C ALA A 36 -17.73 -10.52 -20.27
N GLY A 37 -16.53 -10.06 -19.89
CA GLY A 37 -15.62 -9.28 -20.72
C GLY A 37 -15.77 -7.76 -20.56
N LEU A 38 -14.71 -7.02 -20.90
CA LEU A 38 -14.62 -5.56 -20.75
C LEU A 38 -14.58 -4.86 -22.13
N PRO A 39 -15.12 -3.62 -22.26
CA PRO A 39 -15.83 -2.86 -21.22
C PRO A 39 -17.24 -3.37 -20.96
N ARG A 40 -17.79 -3.09 -19.76
CA ARG A 40 -19.12 -3.58 -19.34
C ARG A 40 -19.87 -2.57 -18.48
N GLU A 41 -21.11 -2.27 -18.84
CA GLU A 41 -22.00 -1.38 -18.09
C GLU A 41 -23.09 -2.18 -17.35
N PHE A 42 -23.40 -1.80 -16.10
CA PHE A 42 -24.44 -2.42 -15.27
C PHE A 42 -24.79 -1.60 -14.02
N SER A 43 -25.92 -1.95 -13.40
CA SER A 43 -26.34 -1.43 -12.10
C SER A 43 -25.81 -2.33 -10.98
N LEU A 44 -24.97 -1.80 -10.11
CA LEU A 44 -24.45 -2.49 -8.94
C LEU A 44 -25.26 -2.09 -7.70
N PRO A 45 -25.85 -3.04 -6.94
CA PRO A 45 -26.50 -2.74 -5.67
C PRO A 45 -25.52 -2.11 -4.68
N ASP A 46 -25.95 -1.04 -3.99
CA ASP A 46 -25.17 -0.44 -2.90
C ASP A 46 -25.63 -1.04 -1.56
N PRO A 47 -24.74 -1.58 -0.72
CA PRO A 47 -25.08 -2.09 0.61
C PRO A 47 -25.74 -1.04 1.51
N ALA A 48 -25.41 0.25 1.34
CA ALA A 48 -26.06 1.36 2.04
C ALA A 48 -27.47 1.70 1.51
N GLY A 49 -27.88 1.06 0.41
CA GLY A 49 -29.17 1.21 -0.24
C GLY A 49 -29.07 1.89 -1.61
N GLY A 50 -29.89 1.43 -2.55
CA GLY A 50 -29.92 1.95 -3.92
C GLY A 50 -29.06 1.14 -4.89
N THR A 51 -28.69 1.77 -6.01
CA THR A 51 -27.85 1.18 -7.06
C THR A 51 -26.92 2.22 -7.64
N ARG A 52 -25.68 1.84 -7.94
CA ARG A 52 -24.72 2.66 -8.69
C ARG A 52 -24.63 2.19 -10.12
N GLN A 53 -24.49 3.12 -11.07
CA GLN A 53 -24.18 2.80 -12.45
C GLN A 53 -22.69 2.58 -12.60
N VAL A 54 -22.27 1.38 -12.99
CA VAL A 54 -20.87 1.01 -13.12
C VAL A 54 -20.57 0.70 -14.57
N VAL A 55 -19.50 1.29 -15.10
CA VAL A 55 -18.86 0.90 -16.35
C VAL A 55 -17.47 0.39 -16.04
N LEU A 56 -17.24 -0.92 -16.10
CA LEU A 56 -15.90 -1.49 -16.03
C LEU A 56 -15.18 -1.25 -17.35
N ILE A 57 -13.98 -0.68 -17.29
CA ILE A 57 -13.23 -0.21 -18.46
C ILE A 57 -11.97 -1.04 -18.68
N GLY A 58 -11.35 -1.50 -17.59
CA GLY A 58 -10.12 -2.29 -17.64
C GLY A 58 -9.88 -3.05 -16.36
N LYS A 59 -8.85 -3.89 -16.37
CA LYS A 59 -8.36 -4.63 -15.22
C LYS A 59 -6.89 -4.29 -15.01
N LEU A 60 -6.50 -4.04 -13.77
CA LEU A 60 -5.09 -3.87 -13.38
C LEU A 60 -4.32 -5.17 -13.64
N ARG A 61 -3.07 -5.10 -14.15
CA ARG A 61 -2.31 -6.29 -14.52
C ARG A 61 -1.52 -6.88 -13.35
N ALA A 62 -1.32 -6.11 -12.29
CA ALA A 62 -0.62 -6.53 -11.09
C ALA A 62 -1.23 -7.81 -10.55
N ASP A 63 -0.36 -8.75 -10.21
CA ASP A 63 -0.74 -9.96 -9.52
C ASP A 63 -0.86 -9.62 -8.04
N ILE A 64 -2.07 -9.67 -7.49
CA ILE A 64 -2.34 -9.28 -6.10
C ILE A 64 -2.93 -10.49 -5.39
N GLU A 65 -2.36 -10.84 -4.25
CA GLU A 65 -2.83 -11.90 -3.39
C GLU A 65 -2.93 -11.36 -1.96
N VAL A 66 -3.98 -11.78 -1.25
CA VAL A 66 -4.21 -11.46 0.16
C VAL A 66 -4.42 -12.77 0.90
N ASP A 67 -3.46 -13.16 1.74
CA ASP A 67 -3.50 -14.43 2.49
C ASP A 67 -3.89 -15.64 1.63
N ASP A 68 -3.19 -15.83 0.50
CA ASP A 68 -3.43 -16.90 -0.47
C ASP A 68 -4.74 -16.77 -1.28
N VAL A 69 -5.47 -15.68 -1.10
CA VAL A 69 -6.69 -15.36 -1.86
C VAL A 69 -6.34 -14.39 -2.99
N PRO A 70 -6.55 -14.78 -4.26
CA PRO A 70 -6.35 -13.86 -5.38
C PRO A 70 -7.25 -12.63 -5.25
N ALA A 71 -6.64 -11.47 -5.45
CA ALA A 71 -7.32 -10.19 -5.53
C ALA A 71 -7.34 -9.69 -6.99
N SER A 72 -8.32 -8.87 -7.32
CA SER A 72 -8.41 -8.24 -8.63
C SER A 72 -8.92 -6.82 -8.52
N VAL A 73 -8.29 -5.92 -9.27
CA VAL A 73 -8.70 -4.52 -9.30
C VAL A 73 -9.13 -4.15 -10.70
N TYR A 74 -10.28 -3.48 -10.79
CA TYR A 74 -10.89 -3.05 -12.03
C TYR A 74 -10.92 -1.52 -12.10
N LEU A 75 -10.54 -0.97 -13.24
CA LEU A 75 -10.71 0.43 -13.57
C LEU A 75 -12.16 0.64 -14.02
N ALA A 76 -12.86 1.60 -13.43
CA ALA A 76 -14.28 1.80 -13.65
C ALA A 76 -14.67 3.27 -13.79
N ARG A 77 -15.86 3.51 -14.33
CA ARG A 77 -16.64 4.72 -14.04
C ARG A 77 -17.82 4.32 -13.16
N ILE A 78 -17.95 4.96 -12.01
CA ILE A 78 -19.04 4.75 -11.05
C ILE A 78 -19.85 6.04 -11.00
N ASP A 79 -21.12 5.96 -11.39
CA ASP A 79 -22.03 7.10 -11.53
C ASP A 79 -21.43 8.23 -12.40
N GLY A 80 -20.68 7.84 -13.43
CA GLY A 80 -20.00 8.74 -14.37
C GLY A 80 -18.61 9.21 -13.92
N GLN A 81 -18.24 9.04 -12.66
CA GLN A 81 -16.96 9.44 -12.09
C GLN A 81 -15.90 8.34 -12.23
N PRO A 82 -14.63 8.65 -12.54
CA PRO A 82 -13.56 7.66 -12.51
C PRO A 82 -13.39 7.06 -11.12
N GLY A 83 -13.02 5.78 -11.07
CA GLY A 83 -12.71 5.09 -9.82
C GLY A 83 -12.28 3.66 -10.06
N THR A 84 -12.14 2.92 -8.97
CA THR A 84 -11.64 1.54 -8.96
C THR A 84 -12.48 0.65 -8.06
N ILE A 85 -12.60 -0.61 -8.48
CA ILE A 85 -13.27 -1.64 -7.70
C ILE A 85 -12.25 -2.74 -7.39
N ALA A 86 -11.97 -2.95 -6.10
CA ALA A 86 -11.12 -4.04 -5.62
C ALA A 86 -11.99 -5.21 -5.16
N ARG A 87 -11.63 -6.42 -5.60
CA ARG A 87 -12.31 -7.67 -5.30
C ARG A 87 -11.32 -8.62 -4.61
N VAL A 88 -11.60 -9.03 -3.38
CA VAL A 88 -10.75 -9.93 -2.58
C VAL A 88 -11.63 -10.98 -1.89
N GLY A 89 -11.53 -12.27 -2.22
CA GLY A 89 -12.27 -13.32 -1.52
C GLY A 89 -13.79 -13.21 -1.70
N ASP A 90 -14.52 -12.70 -0.71
CA ASP A 90 -15.95 -12.30 -0.78
C ASP A 90 -16.14 -10.80 -0.50
N GLU A 91 -15.05 -10.05 -0.35
CA GLU A 91 -15.04 -8.61 -0.13
C GLU A 91 -14.98 -7.88 -1.47
N LEU A 92 -15.65 -6.73 -1.52
CA LEU A 92 -15.64 -5.78 -2.62
C LEU A 92 -15.58 -4.37 -2.06
N ASP A 93 -14.59 -3.59 -2.50
CA ASP A 93 -14.46 -2.18 -2.15
C ASP A 93 -14.53 -1.32 -3.42
N ILE A 94 -15.19 -0.16 -3.30
CA ILE A 94 -15.34 0.82 -4.37
C ILE A 94 -14.69 2.12 -3.91
N ALA A 95 -13.67 2.56 -4.64
CA ALA A 95 -13.03 3.85 -4.43
C ALA A 95 -13.32 4.72 -5.65
N LEU A 96 -13.74 5.94 -5.41
CA LEU A 96 -13.77 6.96 -6.45
C LEU A 96 -12.37 7.58 -6.52
N ASP A 97 -11.97 8.02 -7.72
CA ASP A 97 -10.79 8.86 -7.86
C ASP A 97 -11.13 10.22 -7.27
N ASP A 98 -11.02 10.32 -5.95
CA ASP A 98 -11.05 11.60 -5.29
C ASP A 98 -9.78 12.35 -5.74
N ASP A 99 -9.97 13.47 -6.46
CA ASP A 99 -9.02 14.58 -6.45
C ASP A 99 -8.89 14.97 -4.97
N ASP A 100 -7.93 14.37 -4.26
CA ASP A 100 -7.68 14.58 -2.84
C ASP A 100 -7.56 16.09 -2.60
N THR A 101 -8.68 16.72 -2.23
CA THR A 101 -8.68 18.06 -1.69
C THR A 101 -7.86 17.95 -0.40
N PRO A 102 -6.80 18.74 -0.19
CA PRO A 102 -5.94 18.61 0.97
C PRO A 102 -6.77 18.85 2.23
N GLY A 103 -7.22 17.77 2.87
CA GLY A 103 -8.12 17.88 4.00
C GLY A 103 -8.79 16.56 4.38
N HIS A 104 -8.25 15.97 5.44
CA HIS A 104 -8.97 15.11 6.38
C HIS A 104 -9.23 13.69 5.88
N ALA A 105 -8.28 12.80 6.17
CA ALA A 105 -8.67 11.48 6.66
C ALA A 105 -9.51 11.71 7.92
N THR A 106 -10.84 11.78 7.77
CA THR A 106 -11.77 11.85 8.90
C THR A 106 -11.81 10.48 9.56
N ASP A 107 -10.95 10.27 10.55
CA ASP A 107 -11.25 9.66 11.85
C ASP A 107 -9.96 9.52 12.68
N GLY A 108 -9.49 10.65 13.23
CA GLY A 108 -8.37 10.72 14.17
C GLY A 108 -7.93 12.17 14.41
N PRO A 109 -7.67 12.61 15.67
CA PRO A 109 -7.48 14.03 15.97
C PRO A 109 -6.08 14.49 15.57
N LEU A 110 -5.96 15.16 14.43
CA LEU A 110 -4.79 15.97 14.13
C LEU A 110 -5.07 17.41 14.52
N ASP A 111 -4.67 17.75 15.75
CA ASP A 111 -4.43 19.14 16.11
C ASP A 111 -3.11 19.18 16.86
N ARG A 112 -2.03 19.55 16.16
CA ARG A 112 -0.80 20.11 16.74
C ARG A 112 0.09 20.69 15.64
N VAL A 113 0.06 22.02 15.59
CA VAL A 113 1.08 22.91 15.02
C VAL A 113 2.43 22.59 15.64
N ILE A 114 3.47 22.41 14.81
CA ILE A 114 4.84 22.24 15.29
C ILE A 114 5.77 23.16 14.51
N ASP A 115 6.58 23.89 15.30
CA ASP A 115 7.53 24.93 14.91
C ASP A 115 8.71 24.40 14.08
N ASP A 116 9.20 25.28 13.21
CA ASP A 116 10.03 25.08 12.01
C ASP A 116 11.53 24.78 12.26
N ASP A 117 11.94 24.39 13.48
CA ASP A 117 13.34 24.59 13.91
C ASP A 117 14.19 23.32 14.20
N TYR A 118 13.78 22.11 13.82
CA TYR A 118 14.62 20.91 14.05
C TYR A 118 14.63 19.92 12.88
N LEU A 119 15.62 20.06 11.99
CA LEU A 119 16.07 19.01 11.07
C LEU A 119 17.40 18.41 11.58
N PRO A 120 17.47 17.11 11.91
CA PRO A 120 18.74 16.44 12.20
C PRO A 120 19.51 16.08 10.90
N PRO A 121 20.85 15.89 10.98
CA PRO A 121 21.69 15.77 9.79
C PRO A 121 21.67 14.37 9.14
N LEU A 122 21.67 14.40 7.81
CA LEU A 122 21.78 13.27 6.87
C LEU A 122 23.02 12.41 7.14
N SER A 123 22.83 11.10 7.31
CA SER A 123 23.92 10.14 7.53
C SER A 123 24.46 9.52 6.24
N GLN A 124 25.75 9.18 6.29
CA GLN A 124 26.71 9.05 5.20
C GLN A 124 26.72 7.65 4.54
N GLU A 125 26.85 7.63 3.21
CA GLU A 125 27.16 6.44 2.42
C GLU A 125 28.60 5.92 2.66
N LYS A 126 28.77 4.59 2.69
CA LYS A 126 30.08 3.93 2.51
C LYS A 126 30.00 2.86 1.43
N THR A 127 30.79 3.07 0.38
CA THR A 127 30.99 2.21 -0.79
C THR A 127 31.97 1.06 -0.49
N PHE A 128 31.73 -0.15 -1.00
CA PHE A 128 32.77 -1.18 -1.13
C PHE A 128 32.56 -2.10 -2.37
N GLY A 129 33.58 -2.11 -3.25
CA GLY A 129 34.33 -3.30 -3.70
C GLY A 129 33.71 -4.32 -4.67
N LEU A 130 34.31 -4.43 -5.87
CA LEU A 130 33.94 -5.31 -7.00
C LEU A 130 34.47 -6.77 -6.93
N ALA A 131 33.64 -7.67 -7.47
CA ALA A 131 33.89 -8.81 -8.40
C ALA A 131 34.62 -10.11 -7.98
N ARG A 132 34.00 -11.25 -8.37
CA ARG A 132 34.61 -12.30 -9.22
C ARG A 132 33.58 -13.32 -9.76
N SER A 133 33.69 -13.65 -11.05
CA SER A 133 32.89 -14.65 -11.78
C SER A 133 33.60 -16.00 -11.88
N ALA A 134 32.84 -17.09 -12.00
CA ALA A 134 33.25 -18.41 -12.51
C ALA A 134 31.99 -19.23 -12.95
N PRO A 135 32.11 -20.31 -13.76
CA PRO A 135 31.33 -20.46 -15.00
C PRO A 135 30.40 -21.70 -15.10
N ASP A 136 29.56 -21.65 -16.15
CA ASP A 136 28.82 -22.70 -16.87
C ASP A 136 28.05 -23.77 -16.09
N ALA A 137 26.72 -23.59 -16.03
CA ALA A 137 25.74 -24.63 -15.79
C ALA A 137 24.73 -24.70 -16.96
N ALA A 138 24.23 -25.91 -17.20
CA ALA A 138 23.30 -26.34 -18.25
C ALA A 138 22.04 -25.43 -18.36
N PRO A 139 21.30 -25.44 -19.50
CA PRO A 139 20.20 -24.50 -19.72
C PRO A 139 19.15 -24.63 -18.62
N GLU A 140 19.07 -23.58 -17.80
CA GLU A 140 18.07 -23.43 -16.76
C GLU A 140 16.67 -23.32 -17.38
N PRO A 141 15.62 -23.77 -16.68
CA PRO A 141 14.24 -23.48 -17.07
C PRO A 141 14.09 -21.98 -17.35
N GLU A 142 13.31 -21.62 -18.37
CA GLU A 142 13.17 -20.22 -18.80
C GLU A 142 12.97 -19.31 -17.59
N PRO A 143 13.74 -18.22 -17.47
CA PRO A 143 13.72 -17.40 -16.27
C PRO A 143 12.30 -16.90 -16.05
N GLU A 144 11.69 -17.42 -14.99
CA GLU A 144 10.50 -16.84 -14.37
C GLU A 144 10.81 -15.35 -14.19
N SER A 145 10.03 -14.49 -14.86
CA SER A 145 10.36 -13.09 -15.10
C SER A 145 10.87 -12.37 -13.85
N ASP A 146 11.81 -11.43 -14.03
CA ASP A 146 12.31 -10.48 -13.01
C ASP A 146 11.23 -9.53 -12.50
N ALA A 147 10.19 -10.09 -11.86
CA ALA A 147 9.07 -9.37 -11.33
C ALA A 147 9.50 -8.53 -10.12
N LEU A 148 8.82 -7.41 -9.94
CA LEU A 148 8.88 -6.65 -8.71
C LEU A 148 7.91 -7.27 -7.71
N ASP A 149 8.43 -8.10 -6.80
CA ASP A 149 7.64 -8.75 -5.75
C ASP A 149 7.65 -7.91 -4.46
N ILE A 150 6.50 -7.41 -4.03
CA ILE A 150 6.36 -6.66 -2.77
C ILE A 150 5.53 -7.49 -1.79
N TRP A 151 6.15 -7.90 -0.69
CA TRP A 151 5.51 -8.59 0.42
C TRP A 151 5.10 -7.59 1.47
N ILE A 152 3.80 -7.47 1.69
CA ILE A 152 3.17 -6.49 2.56
C ILE A 152 2.60 -7.23 3.76
N PHE A 153 2.97 -6.82 4.95
CA PHE A 153 2.51 -7.40 6.21
C PHE A 153 1.70 -6.35 6.97
N LEU A 154 0.45 -6.66 7.28
CA LEU A 154 -0.39 -5.83 8.13
C LEU A 154 -0.10 -6.19 9.58
N HIS A 155 0.49 -5.26 10.33
CA HIS A 155 0.74 -5.47 11.75
C HIS A 155 -0.59 -5.74 12.47
N ASP A 156 -0.54 -6.54 13.53
CA ASP A 156 -1.70 -6.99 14.29
C ASP A 156 -2.55 -5.86 14.88
N THR A 157 -1.93 -4.68 15.03
CA THR A 157 -2.53 -3.45 15.54
C THR A 157 -2.70 -2.36 14.48
N SER A 158 -2.49 -2.68 13.19
CA SER A 158 -2.56 -1.72 12.06
C SER A 158 -3.91 -1.00 11.92
N GLY A 159 -4.99 -1.60 12.42
CA GLY A 159 -6.35 -1.08 12.29
C GLY A 159 -6.98 -1.34 10.92
N GLU A 160 -6.25 -1.96 10.00
CA GLU A 160 -6.75 -2.33 8.67
C GLU A 160 -7.41 -3.70 8.73
N ASN A 161 -8.74 -3.72 8.84
CA ASN A 161 -9.53 -4.95 8.92
C ASN A 161 -10.31 -5.26 7.63
N ASP A 162 -10.24 -4.37 6.63
CA ASP A 162 -10.93 -4.49 5.35
C ASP A 162 -9.85 -4.57 4.25
N ARG A 163 -9.71 -5.75 3.66
CA ARG A 163 -8.58 -6.06 2.77
C ARG A 163 -8.85 -5.54 1.38
N ALA A 164 -10.10 -5.61 0.92
CA ALA A 164 -10.50 -4.97 -0.33
C ALA A 164 -10.23 -3.45 -0.27
N LYS A 165 -10.62 -2.77 0.82
CA LYS A 165 -10.31 -1.35 1.05
C LYS A 165 -8.80 -1.10 1.07
N PHE A 166 -8.02 -1.91 1.78
CA PHE A 166 -6.56 -1.75 1.83
C PHE A 166 -5.92 -1.83 0.43
N VAL A 167 -6.27 -2.85 -0.35
CA VAL A 167 -5.81 -3.02 -1.74
C VAL A 167 -6.21 -1.81 -2.59
N ASN A 168 -7.47 -1.35 -2.45
CA ASN A 168 -7.97 -0.25 -3.25
C ASN A 168 -7.29 1.08 -2.91
N TRP A 169 -7.16 1.38 -1.61
CA TRP A 169 -6.71 2.69 -1.13
C TRP A 169 -5.19 2.89 -1.21
N TYR A 170 -4.41 1.85 -0.91
CA TYR A 170 -2.95 1.98 -0.81
C TYR A 170 -2.22 1.44 -2.03
N LEU A 171 -2.71 0.34 -2.62
CA LEU A 171 -1.94 -0.42 -3.60
C LEU A 171 -2.30 -0.08 -5.05
N THR A 172 -3.59 0.15 -5.31
CA THR A 172 -4.13 0.23 -6.67
C THR A 172 -3.49 1.33 -7.52
N TRP A 173 -3.52 2.57 -7.03
CA TRP A 173 -2.99 3.70 -7.80
C TRP A 173 -1.47 3.57 -8.01
N TRP A 174 -0.75 3.09 -6.99
CA TRP A 174 0.70 2.90 -7.06
C TRP A 174 1.07 1.80 -8.05
N ALA A 175 0.40 0.64 -7.99
CA ALA A 175 0.62 -0.46 -8.91
C ALA A 175 0.33 -0.05 -10.36
N LYS A 176 -0.76 0.72 -10.57
CA LYS A 176 -1.09 1.29 -11.87
C LYS A 176 0.01 2.23 -12.38
N ASP A 177 0.50 3.14 -11.55
CA ASP A 177 1.61 4.05 -11.91
C ASP A 177 2.88 3.25 -12.27
N MET A 178 3.19 2.22 -11.49
CA MET A 178 4.31 1.31 -11.74
C MET A 178 4.22 0.60 -13.09
N GLU A 179 3.04 0.12 -13.44
CA GLU A 179 2.76 -0.60 -14.68
C GLU A 179 2.78 0.26 -15.94
N ASP A 180 2.25 1.48 -15.83
CA ASP A 180 1.97 2.34 -16.99
C ASP A 180 3.08 3.35 -17.24
N ALA A 181 3.59 3.95 -16.17
CA ALA A 181 4.56 5.03 -16.25
C ALA A 181 5.92 4.54 -15.79
N VAL A 182 6.07 4.13 -14.53
CA VAL A 182 7.39 3.99 -13.90
C VAL A 182 8.19 2.86 -14.52
N ASN A 183 7.66 1.64 -14.64
CA ASN A 183 8.45 0.50 -15.13
C ASN A 183 7.66 -0.41 -16.09
N PRO A 184 7.27 0.10 -17.28
CA PRO A 184 6.41 -0.65 -18.19
C PRO A 184 7.06 -1.95 -18.64
N GLY A 185 6.28 -3.04 -18.57
CA GLY A 185 6.70 -4.37 -19.01
C GLY A 185 7.40 -5.21 -17.93
N VAL A 186 7.63 -4.67 -16.74
CA VAL A 186 8.05 -5.47 -15.57
C VAL A 186 6.81 -5.86 -14.77
N PRO A 187 6.54 -7.17 -14.57
CA PRO A 187 5.43 -7.62 -13.76
C PRO A 187 5.56 -7.11 -12.32
N VAL A 188 4.45 -6.64 -11.74
CA VAL A 188 4.34 -6.25 -10.33
C VAL A 188 3.53 -7.33 -9.62
N ARG A 189 4.09 -7.89 -8.54
CA ARG A 189 3.38 -8.84 -7.67
C ARG A 189 3.29 -8.27 -6.25
N LEU A 190 2.10 -8.33 -5.68
CA LEU A 190 1.79 -7.81 -4.35
C LEU A 190 1.20 -8.94 -3.51
N SER A 191 1.88 -9.31 -2.43
CA SER A 191 1.41 -10.34 -1.51
C SER A 191 1.13 -9.69 -0.15
N VAL A 192 -0.14 -9.57 0.21
CA VAL A 192 -0.59 -8.97 1.47
C VAL A 192 -0.86 -10.10 2.47
N HIS A 193 -0.34 -9.94 3.68
CA HIS A 193 -0.50 -10.92 4.75
C HIS A 193 -0.88 -10.26 6.07
N ASP A 194 -1.81 -10.89 6.79
CA ASP A 194 -2.12 -10.53 8.17
C ASP A 194 -1.96 -11.73 9.11
N LYS A 195 -1.90 -11.43 10.43
CA LYS A 195 -1.88 -12.46 11.49
C LYS A 195 -0.81 -13.54 11.31
N VAL A 196 0.38 -13.15 10.86
CA VAL A 196 1.54 -14.03 10.70
C VAL A 196 2.37 -14.02 12.00
N PRO A 197 2.36 -15.11 12.79
CA PRO A 197 3.05 -15.14 14.07
C PRO A 197 4.55 -14.92 13.92
N GLY A 198 5.10 -14.03 14.75
CA GLY A 198 6.50 -13.63 14.71
C GLY A 198 6.85 -12.64 13.60
N VAL A 199 5.91 -12.23 12.73
CA VAL A 199 6.12 -11.21 11.69
C VAL A 199 5.21 -10.01 11.92
N THR A 200 3.89 -10.21 12.01
CA THR A 200 2.90 -9.13 12.14
C THR A 200 2.65 -8.72 13.60
N ASP A 201 3.21 -9.44 14.57
CA ASP A 201 3.14 -9.17 16.01
C ASP A 201 4.50 -8.73 16.59
N ILE A 202 5.44 -8.33 15.73
CA ILE A 202 6.76 -7.84 16.13
C ILE A 202 6.63 -6.54 16.94
N ASP A 203 7.34 -6.43 18.06
CA ASP A 203 7.45 -5.16 18.77
C ASP A 203 8.36 -4.19 18.00
N TYR A 204 7.73 -3.37 17.15
CA TYR A 204 8.40 -2.39 16.30
C TYR A 204 8.73 -1.09 17.03
N HIS A 205 8.32 -0.89 18.30
CA HIS A 205 8.56 0.35 19.05
C HIS A 205 9.91 0.40 19.78
N THR A 206 10.67 -0.69 19.77
CA THR A 206 11.91 -0.84 20.57
C THR A 206 13.17 -0.81 19.69
N GLY A 207 14.33 -0.52 20.27
CA GLY A 207 15.60 -0.44 19.52
C GLY A 207 15.65 0.74 18.55
N THR A 208 16.53 0.70 17.56
CA THR A 208 16.57 1.67 16.45
C THR A 208 15.65 1.25 15.31
N ASP A 209 15.27 2.20 14.47
CA ASP A 209 14.51 1.97 13.24
C ASP A 209 15.19 0.94 12.32
N VAL A 210 16.49 1.09 12.07
CA VAL A 210 17.29 0.19 11.22
C VAL A 210 17.31 -1.23 11.79
N GLU A 211 17.48 -1.40 13.10
CA GLU A 211 17.45 -2.72 13.75
C GLU A 211 16.07 -3.38 13.63
N ARG A 212 14.98 -2.62 13.82
CA ARG A 212 13.63 -3.17 13.70
C ARG A 212 13.28 -3.52 12.26
N ILE A 213 13.65 -2.68 11.30
CA ILE A 213 13.47 -2.95 9.87
C ILE A 213 14.26 -4.19 9.46
N GLN A 214 15.49 -4.37 9.97
CA GLN A 214 16.27 -5.56 9.71
C GLN A 214 15.64 -6.83 10.30
N ASP A 215 15.19 -6.77 11.56
CA ASP A 215 14.54 -7.89 12.24
C ASP A 215 13.26 -8.30 11.50
N PHE A 216 12.40 -7.34 11.18
CA PHE A 216 11.22 -7.53 10.33
C PHE A 216 11.58 -8.15 8.97
N ARG A 217 12.58 -7.60 8.28
CA ARG A 217 13.04 -8.11 6.98
C ARG A 217 13.47 -9.57 7.02
N VAL A 218 14.16 -9.98 8.08
CA VAL A 218 14.60 -11.38 8.25
C VAL A 218 13.38 -12.28 8.44
N ARG A 219 12.44 -11.89 9.29
CA ARG A 219 11.21 -12.64 9.60
C ARG A 219 10.28 -12.75 8.39
N GLY A 220 9.98 -11.63 7.73
CA GLY A 220 9.14 -11.58 6.54
C GLY A 220 9.71 -12.42 5.39
N ALA A 221 11.03 -12.40 5.19
CA ALA A 221 11.65 -13.24 4.16
C ALA A 221 11.74 -14.73 4.53
N ALA A 222 11.85 -15.07 5.82
CA ALA A 222 11.71 -16.45 6.25
C ALA A 222 10.28 -16.96 5.96
N TYR A 223 9.27 -16.15 6.27
CA TYR A 223 7.88 -16.45 5.93
C TYR A 223 7.66 -16.61 4.42
N ALA A 224 8.07 -15.63 3.61
CA ALA A 224 7.95 -15.69 2.16
C ALA A 224 8.62 -16.95 1.56
N ARG A 225 9.83 -17.30 2.01
CA ARG A 225 10.50 -18.55 1.60
C ARG A 225 9.73 -19.80 2.00
N SER A 226 9.11 -19.80 3.19
CA SER A 226 8.28 -20.94 3.63
C SER A 226 7.04 -21.14 2.76
N ARG A 227 6.59 -20.07 2.07
CA ARG A 227 5.52 -20.07 1.06
C ARG A 227 6.03 -20.38 -0.36
N GLY A 228 7.32 -20.71 -0.52
CA GLY A 228 7.92 -21.04 -1.82
C GLY A 228 8.49 -19.85 -2.59
N ALA A 229 8.46 -18.64 -2.04
CA ALA A 229 8.96 -17.46 -2.72
C ALA A 229 10.50 -17.47 -2.84
N ARG A 230 11.00 -17.15 -4.04
CA ARG A 230 12.40 -16.83 -4.25
C ARG A 230 12.65 -15.39 -3.83
N ILE A 231 13.63 -15.17 -2.96
CA ILE A 231 14.01 -13.81 -2.54
C ILE A 231 15.12 -13.31 -3.46
N THR A 232 14.80 -12.32 -4.29
CA THR A 232 15.71 -11.65 -5.22
C THR A 232 16.02 -10.23 -4.75
N PRO A 233 16.96 -9.52 -5.38
CA PRO A 233 17.13 -8.09 -5.13
C PRO A 233 15.90 -7.25 -5.48
N LEU A 234 14.95 -7.78 -6.27
CA LEU A 234 13.68 -7.12 -6.56
C LEU A 234 12.60 -7.41 -5.51
N THR A 235 12.75 -8.45 -4.69
CA THR A 235 11.81 -8.73 -3.59
C THR A 235 11.94 -7.70 -2.46
N LYS A 236 10.84 -7.00 -2.15
CA LYS A 236 10.75 -6.00 -1.07
C LYS A 236 9.76 -6.42 0.00
N PHE A 237 9.93 -5.85 1.20
CA PHE A 237 9.13 -6.15 2.38
C PHE A 237 8.60 -4.86 3.01
N VAL A 238 7.31 -4.76 3.28
CA VAL A 238 6.70 -3.58 3.89
C VAL A 238 5.84 -4.01 5.07
N LEU A 239 6.07 -3.46 6.25
CA LEU A 239 5.19 -3.63 7.41
C LEU A 239 4.29 -2.40 7.53
N PHE A 240 2.97 -2.59 7.51
CA PHE A 240 2.02 -1.54 7.84
C PHE A 240 1.67 -1.57 9.32
N VAL A 241 1.84 -0.43 9.98
CA VAL A 241 1.55 -0.24 11.40
C VAL A 241 0.52 0.88 11.59
N ASN A 242 -0.13 0.93 12.75
CA ASN A 242 -1.06 2.04 13.04
C ASN A 242 -0.33 3.25 13.58
N GLU A 243 0.28 3.10 14.77
CA GLU A 243 1.06 4.18 15.35
C GLU A 243 2.46 4.18 14.74
N PRO A 244 3.05 5.34 14.42
CA PRO A 244 4.48 5.45 14.18
C PRO A 244 5.29 4.83 15.32
N ALA A 245 6.46 4.30 14.99
CA ALA A 245 7.30 3.69 16.00
C ALA A 245 7.77 4.76 17.01
N ARG A 246 7.83 4.41 18.31
CA ARG A 246 8.10 5.39 19.38
C ARG A 246 9.57 5.84 19.40
N ASN A 247 10.40 5.05 18.76
CA ASN A 247 11.83 5.22 18.57
C ASN A 247 12.17 5.97 17.28
N TRP A 248 11.18 6.43 16.51
CA TRP A 248 11.42 7.31 15.37
C TRP A 248 11.50 8.77 15.79
N ASP A 249 12.17 9.56 14.95
CA ASP A 249 12.19 11.01 15.10
C ASP A 249 10.77 11.57 15.01
N PHE A 250 10.54 12.65 15.76
CA PHE A 250 9.23 13.27 15.85
C PHE A 250 8.69 13.64 14.44
N GLY A 251 7.46 13.24 14.14
CA GLY A 251 6.81 13.52 12.85
C GLY A 251 7.07 12.47 11.76
N THR A 252 7.94 11.49 12.00
CA THR A 252 8.19 10.38 11.07
C THR A 252 6.96 9.47 10.98
N LEU A 253 6.52 9.17 9.77
CA LEU A 253 5.35 8.31 9.49
C LEU A 253 5.72 7.04 8.71
N GLY A 254 6.97 6.92 8.29
CA GLY A 254 7.51 5.74 7.65
C GLY A 254 9.03 5.77 7.70
N ALA A 255 9.64 4.60 7.57
CA ALA A 255 11.07 4.46 7.47
C ALA A 255 11.42 3.27 6.58
N SER A 256 12.47 3.43 5.78
CA SER A 256 12.92 2.45 4.81
C SER A 256 14.43 2.30 4.83
N VAL A 257 14.91 1.08 4.58
CA VAL A 257 16.35 0.77 4.48
C VAL A 257 16.61 0.05 3.16
N GLU A 258 17.03 0.79 2.13
CA GLU A 258 17.25 0.27 0.77
C GLU A 258 18.13 -1.00 0.75
N PRO A 259 19.28 -1.06 1.46
CA PRO A 259 20.12 -2.27 1.47
C PRO A 259 19.43 -3.52 2.02
N TYR A 260 18.43 -3.35 2.87
CA TYR A 260 17.62 -4.45 3.39
C TYR A 260 16.42 -4.75 2.51
N GLY A 261 16.02 -3.83 1.63
CA GLY A 261 14.81 -3.96 0.83
C GLY A 261 13.57 -4.05 1.71
N ALA A 262 13.55 -3.34 2.84
CA ALA A 262 12.45 -3.33 3.78
C ALA A 262 12.09 -1.95 4.30
N ALA A 263 10.80 -1.76 4.56
CA ALA A 263 10.24 -0.56 5.13
C ALA A 263 9.16 -0.87 6.17
N ILE A 264 8.87 0.12 7.01
CA ILE A 264 7.71 0.17 7.89
C ILE A 264 6.96 1.47 7.58
N ALA A 265 5.65 1.39 7.38
CA ALA A 265 4.79 2.51 7.04
C ALA A 265 3.60 2.62 8.00
N SER A 266 3.28 3.83 8.45
CA SER A 266 2.18 4.10 9.38
C SER A 266 0.89 4.47 8.63
N THR A 267 -0.24 3.88 9.01
CA THR A 267 -1.58 4.21 8.48
C THR A 267 -2.10 5.55 8.98
N ARG A 268 -1.50 6.14 10.04
CA ARG A 268 -1.84 7.50 10.51
C ARG A 268 -1.48 8.62 9.55
N GLY A 269 -0.62 8.35 8.57
CA GLY A 269 -0.30 9.35 7.57
C GLY A 269 -1.15 9.23 6.30
N HIS A 270 -0.85 10.06 5.32
CA HIS A 270 -1.56 10.02 4.05
C HIS A 270 -1.21 8.73 3.29
N ARG A 271 -2.16 8.20 2.51
CA ARG A 271 -2.03 6.95 1.73
C ARG A 271 -0.79 6.88 0.82
N HIS A 272 -0.15 8.01 0.52
CA HIS A 272 1.04 8.08 -0.32
C HIS A 272 2.31 7.58 0.37
N ILE A 273 2.32 7.46 1.72
CA ILE A 273 3.52 7.01 2.46
C ILE A 273 3.96 5.61 2.00
N PHE A 274 3.02 4.74 1.62
CA PHE A 274 3.37 3.46 1.00
C PHE A 274 4.30 3.63 -0.21
N ALA A 275 3.90 4.49 -1.14
CA ALA A 275 4.69 4.76 -2.33
C ALA A 275 5.98 5.50 -2.01
N HIS A 276 5.98 6.38 -1.00
CA HIS A 276 7.18 7.07 -0.53
C HIS A 276 8.24 6.04 -0.07
N GLU A 277 7.86 5.17 0.87
CA GLU A 277 8.77 4.17 1.44
C GLU A 277 9.20 3.13 0.41
N VAL A 278 8.26 2.61 -0.40
CA VAL A 278 8.62 1.68 -1.48
C VAL A 278 9.51 2.35 -2.53
N GLY A 279 9.31 3.64 -2.78
CA GLY A 279 10.16 4.44 -3.66
C GLY A 279 11.62 4.41 -3.21
N HIS A 280 11.88 4.67 -1.92
CA HIS A 280 13.24 4.54 -1.35
C HIS A 280 13.84 3.15 -1.57
N LEU A 281 13.06 2.08 -1.37
CA LEU A 281 13.53 0.72 -1.61
C LEU A 281 13.88 0.44 -3.08
N LEU A 282 13.44 1.29 -3.99
CA LEU A 282 13.67 1.21 -5.43
C LEU A 282 14.59 2.33 -5.93
N GLY A 283 15.33 2.99 -5.04
CA GLY A 283 16.34 3.99 -5.38
C GLY A 283 15.78 5.36 -5.72
N ALA A 284 14.50 5.62 -5.45
CA ALA A 284 13.94 6.96 -5.49
C ALA A 284 14.43 7.81 -4.30
N ARG A 285 14.46 9.13 -4.50
CA ARG A 285 15.17 10.10 -3.66
C ARG A 285 14.32 11.33 -3.40
N HIS A 286 14.49 11.91 -2.22
CA HIS A 286 13.84 13.15 -1.80
C HIS A 286 14.28 14.34 -2.66
N GLU A 287 15.55 14.40 -3.04
CA GLU A 287 16.14 15.49 -3.81
C GLU A 287 15.55 15.61 -5.22
N ASP A 288 15.02 14.50 -5.72
CA ASP A 288 14.39 14.41 -7.02
C ASP A 288 12.87 14.63 -6.96
N ALA A 289 12.30 14.89 -5.77
CA ALA A 289 10.88 15.19 -5.62
C ALA A 289 10.51 16.55 -6.24
N GLU A 290 9.32 16.63 -6.82
CA GLU A 290 8.83 17.84 -7.50
C GLU A 290 7.54 18.36 -6.86
N PHE A 291 7.39 19.68 -6.88
CA PHE A 291 6.09 20.33 -6.69
C PHE A 291 5.44 20.57 -8.04
N ARG A 292 4.20 20.10 -8.20
CA ARG A 292 3.42 20.28 -9.43
C ARG A 292 2.03 20.78 -9.05
N PHE A 293 1.70 22.00 -9.49
CA PHE A 293 0.40 22.67 -9.34
C PHE A 293 -0.52 22.08 -8.23
N LEU A 294 -0.33 22.56 -6.98
CA LEU A 294 -1.10 22.18 -5.79
C LEU A 294 -0.93 20.73 -5.27
N CYS A 295 -0.02 19.94 -5.86
CA CYS A 295 0.36 18.63 -5.33
C CYS A 295 1.88 18.42 -5.27
N LEU A 296 2.29 17.43 -4.48
CA LEU A 296 3.68 17.00 -4.31
C LEU A 296 3.84 15.56 -4.78
N THR A 297 4.91 15.27 -5.52
CA THR A 297 5.21 13.90 -5.98
C THR A 297 5.56 12.99 -4.80
N ASN A 298 5.43 11.67 -4.99
CA ASN A 298 5.51 10.66 -3.93
C ASN A 298 6.75 10.75 -3.02
N MET A 299 7.89 11.25 -3.51
CA MET A 299 9.12 11.35 -2.72
C MET A 299 9.26 12.64 -1.90
N LYS A 300 8.23 13.48 -1.78
CA LYS A 300 8.34 14.64 -0.89
C LYS A 300 8.15 14.22 0.57
N ASP A 301 9.08 14.63 1.42
CA ASP A 301 9.17 14.27 2.84
C ASP A 301 7.98 14.79 3.66
N ASN A 302 7.25 15.76 3.11
CA ASN A 302 6.21 16.47 3.82
C ASN A 302 5.19 17.11 2.87
N ILE A 303 3.90 16.89 3.13
CA ILE A 303 2.79 17.32 2.26
C ILE A 303 1.93 18.45 2.84
N TRP A 304 2.56 19.48 3.45
CA TRP A 304 1.83 20.52 4.20
C TRP A 304 0.79 21.25 3.36
N GLY A 305 -0.49 21.01 3.68
CA GLY A 305 -1.64 21.67 3.03
C GLY A 305 -1.74 21.42 1.51
N LEU A 306 -0.98 20.45 0.98
CA LEU A 306 -0.92 20.11 -0.44
C LEU A 306 -1.28 18.63 -0.64
N GLY A 307 -1.93 18.32 -1.75
CA GLY A 307 -2.30 16.94 -2.08
C GLY A 307 -1.09 16.09 -2.49
N SER A 308 -1.21 14.77 -2.40
CA SER A 308 -0.28 13.88 -3.11
C SER A 308 -0.63 13.88 -4.60
N CYS A 309 0.39 14.03 -5.46
CA CYS A 309 0.19 13.87 -6.89
C CYS A 309 -0.11 12.42 -7.29
N LYS A 310 0.10 11.44 -6.40
CA LYS A 310 -0.06 9.99 -6.67
C LYS A 310 0.80 9.49 -7.84
N TYR A 311 1.96 10.10 -8.06
CA TYR A 311 2.99 9.65 -9.01
C TYR A 311 4.38 10.11 -8.56
N TYR A 312 5.42 9.45 -9.07
CA TYR A 312 6.81 9.88 -8.88
C TYR A 312 7.21 10.97 -9.88
N SER A 313 8.16 11.83 -9.50
CA SER A 313 8.75 12.76 -10.47
C SER A 313 9.43 11.99 -11.61
N LYS A 314 9.62 12.65 -12.77
CA LYS A 314 10.31 12.01 -13.89
C LYS A 314 11.72 11.53 -13.52
N ALA A 315 12.44 12.29 -12.70
CA ALA A 315 13.76 11.91 -12.23
C ALA A 315 13.69 10.63 -11.36
N ASN A 316 12.72 10.54 -10.46
CA ASN A 316 12.50 9.34 -9.65
C ASN A 316 12.03 8.14 -10.46
N ASP A 317 11.18 8.33 -11.48
CA ASP A 317 10.87 7.25 -12.42
C ASP A 317 12.15 6.68 -13.04
N ASP A 318 13.04 7.55 -13.53
CA ASP A 318 14.27 7.15 -14.19
C ASP A 318 15.24 6.46 -13.21
N ASN A 319 15.25 6.85 -11.94
CA ASN A 319 15.98 6.18 -10.86
C ASN A 319 15.43 4.77 -10.61
N ILE A 320 14.11 4.62 -10.46
CA ILE A 320 13.45 3.33 -10.23
C ILE A 320 13.69 2.38 -11.41
N ARG A 321 13.53 2.85 -12.66
CA ARG A 321 13.83 2.06 -13.87
C ARG A 321 15.27 1.55 -13.85
N ARG A 322 16.22 2.42 -13.49
CA ARG A 322 17.64 2.07 -13.42
C ARG A 322 17.90 1.03 -12.32
N TYR A 323 17.31 1.23 -11.15
CA TYR A 323 17.38 0.30 -10.02
C TYR A 323 16.93 -1.09 -10.45
N VAL A 324 15.73 -1.19 -11.06
CA VAL A 324 15.13 -2.46 -11.44
C VAL A 324 15.95 -3.14 -12.53
N ARG A 325 16.34 -2.42 -13.60
CA ARG A 325 17.17 -2.96 -14.68
C ARG A 325 18.52 -3.47 -14.21
N ALA A 326 19.14 -2.81 -13.23
CA ALA A 326 20.43 -3.24 -12.70
C ALA A 326 20.33 -4.56 -11.92
N ARG A 327 19.18 -4.81 -11.27
CA ARG A 327 18.94 -5.94 -10.37
C ARG A 327 18.23 -7.13 -11.01
N ALA A 328 17.48 -6.89 -12.09
CA ALA A 328 16.96 -7.94 -12.95
C ALA A 328 18.10 -8.76 -13.62
N ARG A 329 19.30 -8.20 -13.74
CA ARG A 329 20.44 -8.83 -14.41
C ARG A 329 21.46 -9.48 -13.47
N SER A 330 21.19 -9.47 -12.16
CA SER A 330 22.13 -9.91 -11.10
C SER A 330 21.66 -11.20 -10.44
#